data_AF-X1QG01-F1
#
_entry.id   AF-X1QG01-F1
#
_cell.length_a   1.000
_cell.length_b   1.000
_cell.length_c   1.000
_cell.angle_alpha   90.00
_cell.angle_beta   90.00
_cell.angle_gamma   90.00
#
_symmetry.space_group_name_H-M   'P 1'
#
loop_
_entity.id
_entity.type
_entity.pdbx_description
1 polymer ?
#
loop_
_entity_poly.entity_id
_entity_poly.type
_entity_poly.pdbx_seq_one_letter_code
_entity_poly.pdbx_strand_id
1 'polypeptide(L)'
;MSLRSALGLAEPGTDQETQPGLPILSLCWDPLFSFFIRFFKPLRPRKPVVVINNLEAETTTNYKELVSWEIPVDYEGILNEISLYTSLGAKGVFFVQVADQELLKDQKIHAGTLTLPWKELPLLCGTKVSVQVKTTDGTATDFDACITGELRYLARR
;
A
#
# COMPACT_ATOMS: atom_id res chain seq x y z
N MET A 1 37.31 71.29 13.07
CA MET A 1 38.14 70.09 13.28
C MET A 1 38.00 69.66 14.73
N SER A 2 37.82 68.36 15.01
CA SER A 2 37.39 67.84 16.31
C SER A 2 38.39 68.11 17.43
N LEU A 3 37.90 68.64 18.56
CA LEU A 3 38.65 69.12 19.73
C LEU A 3 39.50 68.06 20.46
N ARG A 4 39.38 66.78 20.11
CA ARG A 4 40.10 65.68 20.78
C ARG A 4 41.53 65.43 20.25
N SER A 5 41.88 65.91 19.06
CA SER A 5 43.23 65.70 18.49
C SER A 5 44.30 66.67 19.01
N ALA A 6 43.91 67.72 19.74
CA ALA A 6 44.83 68.77 20.20
C ALA A 6 45.45 68.51 21.59
N LEU A 7 44.99 67.48 22.32
CA LEU A 7 45.38 67.23 23.72
C LEU A 7 46.36 66.06 23.91
N GLY A 8 46.91 65.49 22.84
CA GLY A 8 48.01 64.50 22.94
C GLY A 8 47.69 63.21 23.69
N LEU A 9 46.42 62.91 23.95
CA LEU A 9 45.96 61.69 24.60
C LEU A 9 45.74 60.58 23.57
N ALA A 10 46.83 60.13 22.94
CA ALA A 10 46.84 58.85 22.27
C ALA A 10 47.13 57.78 23.33
N GLU A 11 46.09 57.04 23.74
CA GLU A 11 46.29 55.80 24.47
C GLU A 11 46.71 54.69 23.49
N PRO A 12 47.84 54.01 23.73
CA PRO A 12 48.20 52.79 23.03
C PRO A 12 47.62 51.58 23.79
N GLY A 13 46.94 50.70 23.06
CA GLY A 13 46.35 49.47 23.60
C GLY A 13 44.89 49.36 23.16
N THR A 14 44.39 48.23 22.70
CA THR A 14 44.89 46.87 22.86
C THR A 14 44.22 46.05 21.77
N ASP A 15 45.02 45.21 21.14
CA ASP A 15 44.69 43.91 20.57
C ASP A 15 43.26 43.68 20.06
N GLN A 16 43.22 43.38 18.76
CA GLN A 16 42.15 42.64 18.11
C GLN A 16 41.75 41.43 18.95
N GLU A 17 40.69 41.54 19.77
CA GLU A 17 39.93 40.36 20.17
C GLU A 17 39.15 39.89 18.94
N THR A 18 39.87 39.18 18.08
CA THR A 18 39.27 38.25 17.13
C THR A 18 38.59 37.21 18.00
N GLN A 19 37.27 37.36 18.21
CA GLN A 19 36.48 36.29 18.82
C GLN A 19 36.84 35.01 18.06
N PRO A 20 37.36 33.96 18.72
CA PRO A 20 37.52 32.70 18.05
C PRO A 20 36.11 32.30 17.67
N GLY A 21 35.79 32.39 16.38
CA GLY A 21 34.55 31.87 15.83
C GLY A 21 34.47 30.45 16.32
N LEU A 22 33.58 30.21 17.30
CA LEU A 22 33.32 28.88 17.81
C LEU A 22 33.17 28.01 16.56
N PRO A 23 33.96 26.92 16.41
CA PRO A 23 33.72 26.04 15.29
C PRO A 23 32.27 25.62 15.45
N ILE A 24 31.42 26.11 14.55
CA ILE A 24 30.09 25.55 14.39
C ILE A 24 30.41 24.15 13.92
N LEU A 25 30.58 23.25 14.89
CA LEU A 25 30.47 21.83 14.69
C LEU A 25 29.14 21.73 13.97
N SER A 26 29.21 21.52 12.66
CA SER A 26 28.12 20.97 11.88
C SER A 26 27.93 19.57 12.44
N LEU A 27 27.37 19.52 13.66
CA LEU A 27 26.93 18.29 14.26
C LEU A 27 26.03 17.69 13.20
N CYS A 28 26.31 16.42 12.88
CA CYS A 28 25.65 15.61 11.88
C CYS A 28 24.21 15.31 12.30
N TRP A 29 23.47 16.34 12.73
CA TRP A 29 22.09 16.29 13.15
C TRP A 29 21.20 15.97 11.98
N ASP A 30 21.51 16.35 10.73
CA ASP A 30 20.62 16.07 9.60
C ASP A 30 20.38 14.57 9.33
N PRO A 31 21.42 13.70 9.26
CA PRO A 31 21.20 12.25 9.19
C PRO A 31 20.50 11.67 10.43
N LEU A 32 20.78 12.22 11.61
CA LEU A 32 20.21 11.74 12.87
C LEU A 32 18.74 12.16 13.03
N PHE A 33 18.40 13.41 12.70
CA PHE A 33 17.05 13.94 12.67
C PHE A 33 16.24 13.27 11.58
N SER A 34 16.77 13.05 10.38
CA SER A 34 16.04 12.30 9.35
C SER A 34 15.74 10.85 9.78
N PHE A 35 16.65 10.23 10.55
CA PHE A 35 16.38 8.95 11.22
C PHE A 35 15.26 9.09 12.27
N PHE A 36 15.33 10.05 13.19
CA PHE A 36 14.29 10.24 14.21
C PHE A 36 12.92 10.64 13.62
N ILE A 37 12.88 11.56 12.65
CA ILE A 37 11.66 11.98 11.96
C ILE A 37 11.01 10.78 11.25
N ARG A 38 11.79 9.79 10.80
CA ARG A 38 11.23 8.55 10.22
C ARG A 38 10.42 7.74 11.24
N PHE A 39 10.80 7.75 12.51
CA PHE A 39 10.05 7.10 13.59
C PHE A 39 8.84 7.91 14.06
N PHE A 40 8.89 9.25 13.93
CA PHE A 40 7.79 10.13 14.31
C PHE A 40 6.79 10.42 13.19
N LYS A 41 7.05 10.00 11.94
CA LYS A 41 6.05 10.07 10.87
C LYS A 41 4.90 9.13 11.22
N PRO A 42 3.66 9.64 11.37
CA PRO A 42 2.52 8.77 11.63
C PRO A 42 2.42 7.77 10.48
N LEU A 43 2.50 6.49 10.80
CA LEU A 43 2.24 5.43 9.84
C LEU A 43 0.84 5.69 9.28
N ARG A 44 0.73 5.85 7.95
CA ARG A 44 -0.60 6.07 7.34
C ARG A 44 -1.48 4.91 7.78
N PRO A 45 -2.69 5.17 8.32
CA PRO A 45 -3.53 4.11 8.82
C PRO A 45 -3.83 3.13 7.68
N ARG A 46 -3.45 1.87 7.89
CA ARG A 46 -3.79 0.73 7.04
C ARG A 46 -4.97 0.03 7.70
N LYS A 47 -6.05 -0.14 6.95
CA LYS A 47 -7.23 -0.88 7.39
C LYS A 47 -7.21 -2.25 6.70
N PRO A 48 -7.16 -3.36 7.44
CA PRO A 48 -7.24 -4.68 6.81
C PRO A 48 -8.61 -4.89 6.17
N VAL A 49 -8.63 -5.56 5.02
CA VAL A 49 -9.83 -5.96 4.30
C VAL A 49 -9.78 -7.46 4.04
N VAL A 50 -10.87 -8.13 4.39
CA VAL A 50 -11.10 -9.53 4.09
C VAL A 50 -12.51 -9.63 3.54
N VAL A 51 -12.65 -10.11 2.31
CA VAL A 51 -13.93 -10.35 1.66
C VAL A 51 -14.02 -11.83 1.35
N ILE A 52 -14.96 -12.51 1.98
CA ILE A 52 -15.18 -13.94 1.83
C ILE A 52 -16.61 -14.15 1.35
N ASN A 53 -16.78 -15.02 0.37
CA ASN A 53 -18.10 -15.48 -0.03
C ASN A 53 -18.05 -16.94 -0.47
N ASN A 54 -19.19 -17.62 -0.32
CA ASN A 54 -19.40 -18.99 -0.71
C ASN A 54 -20.64 -19.12 -1.61
N LEU A 55 -20.57 -20.02 -2.57
CA LEU A 55 -21.71 -20.45 -3.40
C LEU A 55 -21.80 -21.97 -3.29
N GLU A 56 -22.83 -22.43 -2.58
CA GLU A 56 -23.11 -23.85 -2.39
C GLU A 56 -23.91 -24.42 -3.56
N ALA A 57 -23.55 -25.64 -3.98
CA ALA A 57 -24.27 -26.41 -5.00
C ALA A 57 -24.57 -25.62 -6.30
N GLU A 58 -23.64 -24.79 -6.76
CA GLU A 58 -23.82 -23.98 -7.95
C GLU A 58 -23.79 -24.86 -9.21
N THR A 59 -24.76 -24.65 -10.10
CA THR A 59 -24.95 -25.43 -11.35
C THR A 59 -24.90 -24.55 -12.60
N THR A 60 -24.63 -23.25 -12.44
CA THR A 60 -24.68 -22.30 -13.54
C THR A 60 -23.53 -22.54 -14.52
N THR A 61 -23.85 -22.56 -15.82
CA THR A 61 -22.88 -22.68 -16.92
C THR A 61 -22.41 -21.32 -17.43
N ASN A 62 -23.15 -20.26 -17.12
CA ASN A 62 -22.75 -18.87 -17.29
C ASN A 62 -21.88 -18.41 -16.13
N TYR A 63 -21.05 -17.39 -16.38
CA TYR A 63 -20.27 -16.77 -15.33
C TYR A 63 -21.16 -16.06 -14.32
N LYS A 64 -21.02 -16.45 -13.05
CA LYS A 64 -21.68 -15.84 -11.92
C LYS A 64 -20.62 -15.22 -11.00
N GLU A 65 -20.87 -14.01 -10.53
CA GLU A 65 -19.99 -13.34 -9.57
C GLU A 65 -20.01 -14.08 -8.23
N LEU A 66 -18.84 -14.54 -7.79
CA LEU A 66 -18.64 -15.20 -6.50
C LEU A 66 -18.26 -14.16 -5.46
N VAL A 67 -17.23 -13.36 -5.72
CA VAL A 67 -16.80 -12.29 -4.81
C VAL A 67 -16.29 -11.10 -5.60
N SER A 68 -16.56 -9.92 -5.06
CA SER A 68 -16.06 -8.66 -5.61
C SER A 68 -15.58 -7.77 -4.49
N TRP A 69 -14.44 -7.11 -4.74
CA TRP A 69 -13.93 -6.05 -3.89
C TRP A 69 -13.68 -4.81 -4.75
N GLU A 70 -14.40 -3.74 -4.43
CA GLU A 70 -14.21 -2.43 -5.04
C GLU A 70 -13.46 -1.51 -4.07
N ILE A 71 -12.44 -0.82 -4.58
CA ILE A 71 -11.63 0.08 -3.78
C ILE A 71 -12.29 1.46 -3.72
N PRO A 72 -12.61 1.99 -2.53
CA PRO A 72 -13.27 3.29 -2.42
C PRO A 72 -12.39 4.43 -2.94
N VAL A 73 -13.04 5.51 -3.41
CA VAL A 73 -12.38 6.64 -4.10
C VAL A 73 -11.31 7.35 -3.25
N ASP A 74 -11.48 7.37 -1.92
CA ASP A 74 -10.55 8.03 -0.99
C ASP A 74 -9.38 7.13 -0.51
N TYR A 75 -9.27 5.89 -1.04
CA TYR A 75 -8.30 4.90 -0.58
C TYR A 75 -7.46 4.31 -1.73
N GLU A 76 -6.23 3.96 -1.42
CA GLU A 76 -5.38 3.07 -2.21
C GLU A 76 -5.60 1.64 -1.70
N GLY A 77 -5.95 0.73 -2.60
CA GLY A 77 -6.08 -0.69 -2.27
C GLY A 77 -4.72 -1.37 -2.35
N ILE A 78 -4.43 -2.27 -1.42
CA ILE A 78 -3.25 -3.13 -1.46
C ILE A 78 -3.78 -4.56 -1.46
N LEU A 79 -3.61 -5.27 -2.57
CA LEU A 79 -4.02 -6.66 -2.69
C LEU A 79 -2.89 -7.57 -2.17
N ASN A 80 -3.23 -8.43 -1.22
CA ASN A 80 -2.29 -9.38 -0.63
C ASN A 80 -2.49 -10.77 -1.22
N GLU A 81 -3.71 -11.29 -1.20
CA GLU A 81 -3.98 -12.67 -1.62
C GLU A 81 -5.40 -12.83 -2.14
N ILE A 82 -5.57 -13.72 -3.12
CA ILE A 82 -6.86 -14.27 -3.53
C ILE A 82 -6.75 -15.78 -3.40
N SER A 83 -7.57 -16.35 -2.53
CA SER A 83 -7.69 -17.79 -2.33
C SER A 83 -9.02 -18.27 -2.91
N LEU A 84 -8.95 -19.33 -3.71
CA LEU A 84 -10.08 -19.92 -4.44
C LEU A 84 -10.19 -21.39 -4.04
N TYR A 85 -11.41 -21.86 -3.84
CA TYR A 85 -11.71 -23.24 -3.52
C TYR A 85 -12.86 -23.76 -4.37
N THR A 86 -12.78 -25.04 -4.73
CA THR A 86 -13.87 -25.77 -5.38
C THR A 86 -13.92 -27.21 -4.88
N SER A 87 -15.13 -27.73 -4.67
CA SER A 87 -15.31 -29.15 -4.31
C SER A 87 -15.06 -30.10 -5.49
N LEU A 88 -15.19 -29.64 -6.74
CA LEU A 88 -15.02 -30.44 -7.95
C LEU A 88 -14.09 -29.77 -8.98
N GLY A 89 -12.79 -29.90 -8.75
CA GLY A 89 -11.75 -29.26 -9.56
C GLY A 89 -11.75 -29.52 -11.07
N ALA A 90 -12.29 -30.66 -11.52
CA ALA A 90 -12.38 -31.00 -12.94
C ALA A 90 -13.52 -30.27 -13.68
N LYS A 91 -14.52 -29.79 -12.93
CA LYS A 91 -15.77 -29.21 -13.43
C LYS A 91 -15.90 -27.71 -13.09
N GLY A 92 -15.32 -27.28 -11.98
CA GLY A 92 -15.27 -25.88 -11.58
C GLY A 92 -14.31 -25.08 -12.45
N VAL A 93 -14.80 -23.97 -12.99
CA VAL A 93 -14.04 -23.05 -13.85
C VAL A 93 -14.08 -21.66 -13.25
N PHE A 94 -12.90 -21.06 -13.13
CA PHE A 94 -12.72 -19.74 -12.53
C PHE A 94 -12.32 -18.71 -13.57
N PHE A 95 -12.83 -17.50 -13.35
CA PHE A 95 -12.42 -16.28 -14.02
C PHE A 95 -12.05 -15.26 -12.96
N VAL A 96 -10.82 -14.73 -13.03
CA VAL A 96 -10.30 -13.74 -12.08
C VAL A 96 -9.86 -12.51 -12.84
N GLN A 97 -10.40 -11.37 -12.46
CA GLN A 97 -10.08 -10.08 -13.03
C GLN A 97 -9.63 -9.11 -11.94
N VAL A 98 -8.48 -8.47 -12.15
CA VAL A 98 -7.88 -7.47 -11.26
C VAL A 98 -7.55 -6.24 -12.10
N ALA A 99 -8.04 -5.06 -11.72
CA ALA A 99 -7.72 -3.81 -12.43
C ALA A 99 -8.00 -3.87 -13.94
N ASP A 100 -9.18 -4.39 -14.30
CA ASP A 100 -9.61 -4.66 -15.69
C ASP A 100 -8.76 -5.68 -16.46
N GLN A 101 -7.68 -6.20 -15.87
CA GLN A 101 -6.85 -7.24 -16.46
C GLN A 101 -7.38 -8.64 -16.12
N GLU A 102 -7.61 -9.46 -17.15
CA GLU A 102 -7.93 -10.87 -17.00
C GLU A 102 -6.67 -11.64 -16.58
N LEU A 103 -6.61 -12.10 -15.33
CA LEU A 103 -5.50 -12.90 -14.82
C LEU A 103 -5.71 -14.39 -15.06
N LEU A 104 -6.93 -14.87 -14.79
CA LEU A 104 -7.34 -16.23 -15.07
C LEU A 104 -8.59 -16.21 -15.92
N LYS A 105 -8.57 -16.99 -17.00
CA LYS A 105 -9.72 -17.16 -17.89
C LYS A 105 -9.94 -18.64 -18.14
N ASP A 106 -11.17 -19.09 -17.92
CA ASP A 106 -11.59 -20.47 -18.13
C ASP A 106 -10.68 -21.51 -17.40
N GLN A 107 -10.10 -21.13 -16.25
CA GLN A 107 -9.11 -21.95 -15.57
C GLN A 107 -9.79 -22.99 -14.67
N LYS A 108 -9.38 -24.26 -14.81
CA LYS A 108 -9.76 -25.35 -13.91
C LYS A 108 -8.73 -25.50 -12.79
N ILE A 109 -9.20 -25.72 -11.57
CA ILE A 109 -8.36 -25.91 -10.38
C ILE A 109 -8.45 -27.36 -9.96
N HIS A 110 -7.53 -28.21 -10.42
CA HIS A 110 -7.55 -29.64 -10.09
C HIS A 110 -7.24 -29.94 -8.61
N ALA A 111 -6.52 -29.06 -7.93
CA ALA A 111 -6.02 -29.28 -6.57
C ALA A 111 -7.05 -28.94 -5.46
N GLY A 112 -8.32 -28.70 -5.79
CA GLY A 112 -9.36 -28.29 -4.83
C GLY A 112 -9.21 -26.84 -4.34
N THR A 113 -7.99 -26.34 -4.19
CA THR A 113 -7.68 -24.97 -3.78
C THR A 113 -6.60 -24.36 -4.69
N LEU A 114 -6.73 -23.07 -5.01
CA LEU A 114 -5.70 -22.25 -5.65
C LEU A 114 -5.54 -20.96 -4.86
N THR A 115 -4.31 -20.68 -4.44
CA THR A 115 -3.96 -19.42 -3.80
C THR A 115 -3.07 -18.62 -4.71
N LEU A 116 -3.45 -17.37 -4.94
CA LEU A 116 -2.69 -16.39 -5.71
C LEU A 116 -2.14 -15.35 -4.73
N PRO A 117 -0.86 -15.45 -4.33
CA PRO A 117 -0.24 -14.48 -3.44
C PRO A 117 0.38 -13.32 -4.23
N TRP A 118 0.18 -12.10 -3.74
CA TRP A 118 0.86 -10.89 -4.19
C TRP A 118 1.75 -10.32 -3.08
N LYS A 119 2.87 -9.70 -3.48
CA LYS A 119 3.74 -8.95 -2.57
C LYS A 119 3.22 -7.53 -2.41
N GLU A 120 2.06 -7.36 -1.79
CA GLU A 120 1.39 -6.06 -1.61
C GLU A 120 1.17 -5.32 -2.94
N LEU A 121 0.36 -5.87 -3.85
CA LEU A 121 0.09 -5.23 -5.15
C LEU A 121 -0.75 -3.95 -4.93
N PRO A 122 -0.23 -2.75 -5.26
CA PRO A 122 -1.03 -1.53 -5.13
C PRO A 122 -2.05 -1.44 -6.26
N LEU A 123 -3.28 -1.10 -5.90
CA LEU A 123 -4.42 -0.92 -6.77
C LEU A 123 -4.94 0.50 -6.62
N LEU A 124 -5.27 1.11 -7.77
CA LEU A 124 -5.78 2.47 -7.82
C LEU A 124 -7.19 2.56 -7.22
N CYS A 125 -7.58 3.77 -6.81
CA CYS A 125 -8.93 4.00 -6.32
C CYS A 125 -9.97 3.75 -7.43
N GLY A 126 -11.14 3.23 -7.06
CA GLY A 126 -12.19 2.85 -8.00
C GLY A 126 -11.92 1.58 -8.81
N THR A 127 -10.77 0.92 -8.61
CA THR A 127 -10.49 -0.37 -9.22
C THR A 127 -11.36 -1.48 -8.60
N LYS A 128 -11.92 -2.35 -9.44
CA LYS A 128 -12.67 -3.55 -9.03
C LYS A 128 -11.78 -4.79 -9.19
N VAL A 129 -11.78 -5.62 -8.15
CA VAL A 129 -11.28 -7.01 -8.18
C VAL A 129 -12.50 -7.90 -8.17
N SER A 130 -12.64 -8.79 -9.16
CA SER A 130 -13.76 -9.72 -9.23
C SER A 130 -13.32 -11.14 -9.51
N VAL A 131 -14.00 -12.07 -8.86
CA VAL A 131 -13.88 -13.50 -9.08
C VAL A 131 -15.25 -14.00 -9.51
N GLN A 132 -15.27 -14.67 -10.65
CA GLN A 132 -16.47 -15.27 -11.21
C GLN A 132 -16.22 -16.77 -11.39
N VAL A 133 -17.30 -17.54 -11.27
CA VAL A 133 -17.26 -18.98 -11.38
C VAL A 133 -18.33 -19.46 -12.35
N LYS A 134 -18.05 -20.60 -12.98
CA LYS A 134 -19.02 -21.38 -13.74
C LYS A 134 -18.69 -22.86 -13.64
N THR A 135 -19.66 -23.70 -13.98
CA THR A 135 -19.48 -25.14 -14.10
C THR A 135 -19.50 -25.53 -15.58
N THR A 136 -18.72 -26.54 -15.99
CA THR A 136 -18.72 -26.95 -17.40
C THR A 136 -19.98 -27.67 -17.83
N ASP A 137 -20.55 -28.50 -16.94
CA ASP A 137 -21.59 -29.48 -17.28
C ASP A 137 -22.86 -29.29 -16.45
N GLY A 138 -22.97 -28.20 -15.68
CA GLY A 138 -24.09 -27.96 -14.77
C GLY A 138 -24.11 -28.85 -13.52
N THR A 139 -22.99 -29.50 -13.19
CA THR A 139 -22.84 -30.30 -11.98
C THR A 139 -22.78 -29.41 -10.75
N ALA A 140 -23.60 -29.71 -9.74
CA ALA A 140 -23.59 -28.99 -8.47
C ALA A 140 -22.18 -29.01 -7.87
N THR A 141 -21.59 -27.84 -7.75
CA THR A 141 -20.22 -27.66 -7.27
C THR A 141 -20.21 -26.52 -6.26
N ASP A 142 -19.51 -26.73 -5.16
CA ASP A 142 -19.33 -25.70 -4.14
C ASP A 142 -18.11 -24.86 -4.51
N PHE A 143 -18.24 -23.55 -4.33
CA PHE A 143 -17.19 -22.59 -4.60
C PHE A 143 -17.03 -21.67 -3.41
N ASP A 144 -15.79 -21.52 -2.94
CA ASP A 144 -15.45 -20.50 -1.95
C ASP A 144 -14.35 -19.60 -2.51
N ALA A 145 -14.41 -18.32 -2.17
CA ALA A 145 -13.33 -17.40 -2.46
C ALA A 145 -13.10 -16.43 -1.30
N CYS A 146 -11.83 -16.10 -1.10
CA CYS A 146 -11.37 -15.13 -0.12
C CYS A 146 -10.44 -14.14 -0.81
N ILE A 147 -10.75 -12.86 -0.70
CA ILE A 147 -9.87 -11.76 -1.10
C ILE A 147 -9.35 -11.12 0.18
N THR A 148 -8.02 -11.03 0.32
CA THR A 148 -7.37 -10.35 1.44
C THR A 148 -6.52 -9.19 0.93
N GLY A 149 -6.53 -8.12 1.70
CA GLY A 149 -5.79 -6.92 1.37
C GLY A 149 -5.83 -5.88 2.48
N GLU A 150 -5.35 -4.69 2.14
CA GLU A 150 -5.35 -3.53 3.02
C GLU A 150 -5.84 -2.31 2.25
N LEU A 151 -6.51 -1.40 2.95
CA LEU A 151 -6.83 -0.08 2.45
C LEU A 151 -5.91 0.93 3.12
N ARG A 152 -5.24 1.73 2.31
CA ARG A 152 -4.41 2.83 2.76
C ARG A 152 -5.11 4.13 2.42
N TYR A 153 -5.39 4.94 3.44
CA TYR A 153 -6.04 6.23 3.22
C TYR A 153 -5.12 7.17 2.42
N LEU A 154 -5.62 7.62 1.27
CA LEU A 154 -5.00 8.68 0.49
C LEU A 154 -5.61 9.98 1.00
N ALA A 155 -5.00 10.56 2.04
CA ALA A 155 -5.42 11.87 2.53
C ALA A 155 -5.58 12.82 1.33
N ARG A 156 -6.81 13.32 1.13
CA ARG A 156 -7.13 14.28 0.06
C ARG A 156 -6.07 15.38 0.08
N ARG A 157 -5.33 15.52 -1.02
CA ARG A 157 -4.45 16.67 -1.23
C ARG A 157 -5.28 17.93 -1.40
#